data_AF-A0AAN4HFZ7-F1
#
_entry.id   AF-A0AAN4HFZ7-F1
#
_cell.length_a   1.000
_cell.length_b   1.000
_cell.length_c   1.000
_cell.angle_alpha   90.00
_cell.angle_beta   90.00
_cell.angle_gamma   90.00
#
_symmetry.space_group_name_H-M   'P 1'
#
loop_
_entity.id
_entity.type
_entity.pdbx_description
1 polymer ?
#
loop_
_entity_poly.entity_id
_entity_poly.type
_entity_poly.pdbx_seq_one_letter_code
_entity_poly.pdbx_strand_id
1 'polypeptide(L)'
;MVNIVKIRGSVFAPYASLEPIKDPATGRVFEYAGDAREFTPQAVNTKRSRLEQEVNIDFYKREIFTYADACIVTVKITNPDGSIEYQKGETSTENIVCTNIVWSEDEVSFEMRASASNPLNAAAPAADYFLTIRANESGTVNIEGVHDGFPCYEFYKQVDFGSFELIYKHDFRKTDDTPAALAGEMEYSFKTII
;
A
#
# COMPACT_ATOMS: atom_id res chain seq x y z
N MET A 1 -20.34 -19.37 10.98
CA MET A 1 -20.66 -18.12 10.27
C MET A 1 -19.85 -17.04 10.95
N VAL A 2 -19.00 -16.37 10.18
CA VAL A 2 -18.23 -15.23 10.66
C VAL A 2 -19.05 -13.97 10.47
N ASN A 3 -18.91 -12.98 11.35
CA ASN A 3 -19.66 -11.73 11.21
C ASN A 3 -18.85 -10.72 10.41
N ILE A 4 -17.56 -10.62 10.69
CA ILE A 4 -16.68 -9.60 10.13
C ILE A 4 -15.42 -10.23 9.55
N VAL A 5 -15.10 -9.83 8.32
CA VAL A 5 -13.79 -10.08 7.69
C VAL A 5 -13.17 -8.75 7.32
N LYS A 6 -11.98 -8.47 7.85
CA LYS A 6 -11.15 -7.31 7.48
C LYS A 6 -10.06 -7.76 6.52
N ILE A 7 -9.89 -7.03 5.43
CA ILE A 7 -8.72 -7.08 4.56
C ILE A 7 -7.93 -5.78 4.73
N ARG A 8 -6.64 -5.89 5.03
CA ARG A 8 -5.71 -4.78 5.16
C ARG A 8 -4.69 -4.85 4.03
N GLY A 9 -4.54 -3.77 3.28
CA GLY A 9 -3.43 -3.53 2.35
C GLY A 9 -2.53 -2.42 2.86
N SER A 10 -1.22 -2.59 2.75
CA SER A 10 -0.25 -1.58 3.12
C SER A 10 0.97 -1.61 2.20
N VAL A 11 1.45 -0.43 1.85
CA VAL A 11 2.68 -0.21 1.08
C VAL A 11 3.64 0.59 1.94
N PHE A 12 4.89 0.16 2.07
CA PHE A 12 5.87 0.84 2.92
C PHE A 12 7.30 0.74 2.39
N ALA A 13 8.11 1.73 2.75
CA ALA A 13 9.53 1.81 2.50
C ALA A 13 10.30 1.37 3.76
N PRO A 14 10.95 0.20 3.81
CA PRO A 14 11.52 -0.37 5.04
C PRO A 14 12.70 0.45 5.61
N TYR A 15 13.38 1.22 4.76
CA TYR A 15 14.53 2.02 5.13
C TYR A 15 14.15 3.32 5.85
N ALA A 16 15.10 3.92 6.57
CA ALA A 16 14.91 5.26 7.15
C ALA A 16 15.03 6.38 6.11
N SER A 17 15.94 6.22 5.16
CA SER A 17 16.11 7.11 4.01
C SER A 17 16.42 6.27 2.78
N LEU A 18 15.83 6.64 1.65
CA LEU A 18 16.20 6.10 0.34
C LEU A 18 17.63 6.53 0.02
N GLU A 19 18.30 5.73 -0.82
CA GLU A 19 19.60 6.10 -1.36
C GLU A 19 19.53 7.48 -2.05
N PRO A 20 20.55 8.34 -1.86
CA PRO A 20 20.51 9.70 -2.39
C PRO A 20 20.42 9.73 -3.91
N ILE A 21 19.43 10.46 -4.43
CA ILE A 21 19.21 10.65 -5.87
C ILE A 21 19.78 12.00 -6.28
N LYS A 22 20.78 12.00 -7.17
CA LYS A 22 21.34 13.25 -7.71
C LYS A 22 20.62 13.65 -9.00
N ASP A 23 20.04 14.84 -9.01
CA ASP A 23 19.54 15.44 -10.25
C ASP A 23 20.72 15.98 -11.09
N PRO A 24 20.95 15.44 -12.29
CA PRO A 24 22.04 15.89 -13.14
C PRO A 24 21.86 17.31 -13.66
N ALA A 25 20.63 17.82 -13.76
CA ALA A 25 20.35 19.16 -14.31
C ALA A 25 20.67 20.27 -13.30
N THR A 26 20.30 20.08 -12.04
CA THR A 26 20.51 21.10 -10.99
C THR A 26 21.70 20.80 -10.09
N GLY A 27 22.21 19.57 -10.09
CA GLY A 27 23.24 19.10 -9.16
C GLY A 27 22.74 18.85 -7.74
N ARG A 28 21.43 19.04 -7.47
CA ARG A 28 20.81 18.79 -6.17
C ARG A 28 20.77 17.29 -5.87
N VAL A 29 20.84 16.97 -4.58
CA VAL A 29 20.73 15.59 -4.08
C VAL A 29 19.50 15.48 -3.20
N PHE A 30 18.65 14.48 -3.48
CA PHE A 30 17.38 14.23 -2.80
C PHE A 30 17.47 12.95 -1.96
N GLU A 31 17.12 13.04 -0.69
CA GLU A 31 17.06 11.93 0.26
C GLU A 31 15.62 11.84 0.80
N TYR A 32 14.85 10.87 0.31
CA TYR A 32 13.45 10.67 0.73
C TYR A 32 13.39 9.80 1.98
N ALA A 33 12.68 10.26 3.00
CA ALA A 33 12.44 9.47 4.22
C ALA A 33 11.53 8.28 3.93
N GLY A 34 11.91 7.10 4.45
CA GLY A 34 11.06 5.91 4.43
C GLY A 34 10.26 5.74 5.72
N ASP A 35 9.77 4.53 5.96
CA ASP A 35 8.92 4.14 7.09
C ASP A 35 9.71 3.55 8.27
N ALA A 36 10.98 3.20 8.06
CA ALA A 36 11.88 2.65 9.08
C ALA A 36 11.24 1.50 9.89
N ARG A 37 10.63 0.54 9.19
CA ARG A 37 9.97 -0.62 9.81
C ARG A 37 10.12 -1.86 8.94
N GLU A 38 9.77 -3.00 9.52
CA GLU A 38 9.60 -4.26 8.81
C GLU A 38 8.11 -4.59 8.63
N PHE A 39 7.82 -5.71 7.98
CA PHE A 39 6.47 -6.25 7.80
C PHE A 39 5.75 -6.42 9.13
N THR A 40 4.55 -5.84 9.23
CA THR A 40 3.71 -5.94 10.43
C THR A 40 2.26 -5.59 10.12
N PRO A 41 1.29 -6.37 10.60
CA PRO A 41 -0.11 -5.97 10.50
C PRO A 41 -0.49 -4.84 11.47
N GLN A 42 0.37 -4.47 12.42
CA GLN A 42 0.09 -3.46 13.47
C GLN A 42 0.53 -2.03 13.10
N ALA A 43 0.62 -1.71 11.81
CA ALA A 43 1.05 -0.38 11.34
C ALA A 43 -0.10 0.65 11.18
N VAL A 44 -1.37 0.23 11.36
CA VAL A 44 -2.55 1.10 11.16
C VAL A 44 -2.44 2.42 11.94
N ASN A 45 -2.72 3.56 11.29
CA ASN A 45 -2.71 4.91 11.90
C ASN A 45 -1.35 5.34 12.48
N THR A 46 -0.26 4.64 12.19
CA THR A 46 1.08 5.01 12.71
C THR A 46 1.81 6.03 11.84
N LYS A 47 1.26 6.35 10.65
CA LYS A 47 1.92 7.12 9.58
C LYS A 47 3.26 6.50 9.14
N ARG A 48 3.41 5.19 9.30
CA ARG A 48 4.56 4.39 8.84
C ARG A 48 4.23 3.53 7.63
N SER A 49 3.38 4.01 6.75
CA SER A 49 3.13 3.36 5.47
C SER A 49 2.97 4.45 4.42
N ARG A 50 3.51 4.23 3.22
CA ARG A 50 3.30 5.08 2.04
C ARG A 50 1.81 5.16 1.70
N LEU A 51 1.12 4.03 1.84
CA LEU A 51 -0.31 3.87 1.65
C LEU A 51 -0.87 2.83 2.64
N GLU A 52 -2.07 3.08 3.15
CA GLU A 52 -2.86 2.14 3.94
C GLU A 52 -4.29 2.07 3.41
N GLN A 53 -4.83 0.86 3.34
CA GLN A 53 -6.23 0.63 3.04
C GLN A 53 -6.77 -0.51 3.91
N GLU A 54 -7.95 -0.32 4.48
CA GLU A 54 -8.69 -1.39 5.15
C GLU A 54 -10.10 -1.48 4.57
N VAL A 55 -10.55 -2.72 4.32
CA VAL A 55 -11.92 -3.03 3.92
C VAL A 55 -12.49 -4.00 4.93
N ASN A 56 -13.56 -3.60 5.62
CA ASN A 56 -14.28 -4.40 6.60
C ASN A 56 -15.59 -4.86 5.96
N ILE A 57 -15.69 -6.16 5.73
CA ILE A 57 -16.90 -6.83 5.29
C ILE A 57 -17.69 -7.20 6.53
N ASP A 58 -18.88 -6.64 6.68
CA ASP A 58 -19.82 -6.96 7.76
C ASP A 58 -20.95 -7.81 7.16
N PHE A 59 -20.84 -9.13 7.27
CA PHE A 59 -21.85 -10.08 6.76
C PHE A 59 -23.17 -9.94 7.51
N TYR A 60 -23.13 -9.58 8.80
CA TYR A 60 -24.33 -9.38 9.60
C TYR A 60 -25.16 -8.18 9.09
N LYS A 61 -24.50 -7.06 8.75
CA LYS A 61 -25.17 -5.88 8.17
C LYS A 61 -25.32 -5.94 6.65
N ARG A 62 -24.63 -6.87 5.98
CA ARG A 62 -24.44 -6.89 4.53
C ARG A 62 -23.90 -5.55 4.01
N GLU A 63 -22.88 -5.03 4.69
CA GLU A 63 -22.28 -3.72 4.42
C GLU A 63 -20.76 -3.84 4.33
N ILE A 64 -20.14 -2.95 3.54
CA ILE A 64 -18.69 -2.80 3.46
C ILE A 64 -18.31 -1.41 3.97
N PHE A 65 -17.36 -1.38 4.91
CA PHE A 65 -16.77 -0.15 5.42
C PHE A 65 -15.31 -0.06 4.99
N THR A 66 -14.90 1.12 4.54
CA THR A 66 -13.55 1.35 4.03
C THR A 66 -12.81 2.40 4.86
N TYR A 67 -11.50 2.23 4.92
CA TYR A 67 -10.56 3.22 5.44
C TYR A 67 -9.40 3.32 4.47
N ALA A 68 -8.92 4.54 4.25
CA ALA A 68 -7.74 4.81 3.45
C ALA A 68 -6.93 5.91 4.14
N ASP A 69 -5.61 5.77 4.11
CA ASP A 69 -4.67 6.79 4.56
C ASP A 69 -3.39 6.74 3.73
N ALA A 70 -2.65 7.84 3.71
CA ALA A 70 -1.39 7.94 2.99
C ALA A 70 -0.33 8.67 3.82
N CYS A 71 0.94 8.47 3.43
CA CYS A 71 2.06 9.05 4.16
C CYS A 71 2.20 10.55 3.96
N ILE A 72 2.95 11.14 4.90
CA ILE A 72 3.64 12.41 4.67
C ILE A 72 5.00 12.09 4.05
N VAL A 73 5.21 12.54 2.81
CA VAL A 73 6.51 12.49 2.16
C VAL A 73 7.37 13.59 2.74
N THR A 74 8.54 13.23 3.25
CA THR A 74 9.57 14.17 3.68
C THR A 74 10.81 13.94 2.83
N VAL A 75 11.37 15.02 2.29
CA VAL A 75 12.63 14.97 1.52
C VAL A 75 13.62 15.96 2.10
N LYS A 76 14.86 15.50 2.27
CA LYS A 76 16.02 16.35 2.52
C LYS A 76 16.69 16.63 1.18
N ILE A 77 16.94 17.90 0.89
CA ILE A 77 17.56 18.37 -0.35
C ILE A 77 18.91 18.97 0.01
N THR A 78 19.98 18.45 -0.57
CA THR A 78 21.32 19.05 -0.48
C THR A 78 21.61 19.78 -1.77
N ASN A 79 21.79 21.10 -1.69
CA ASN A 79 22.11 21.95 -2.83
C ASN A 79 23.59 21.81 -3.24
N PRO A 80 23.97 22.22 -4.46
CA PRO A 80 25.37 22.16 -4.93
C PRO A 80 26.37 22.92 -4.06
N ASP A 81 25.91 23.95 -3.34
CA ASP A 81 26.72 24.74 -2.40
C ASP A 81 26.87 24.08 -1.01
N GLY A 82 26.24 22.92 -0.80
CA GLY A 82 26.23 22.17 0.45
C GLY A 82 25.14 22.60 1.44
N SER A 83 24.33 23.63 1.12
CA SER A 83 23.18 24.01 1.95
C SER A 83 22.10 22.91 1.94
N ILE A 84 21.36 22.80 3.05
CA ILE A 84 20.35 21.76 3.25
C ILE A 84 18.96 22.40 3.41
N GLU A 85 18.00 21.88 2.67
CA GLU A 85 16.58 22.22 2.74
C GLU A 85 15.75 20.97 3.08
N TYR A 86 14.58 21.17 3.70
CA TYR A 86 13.62 20.10 3.96
C TYR A 86 12.26 20.49 3.39
N GLN A 87 11.63 19.56 2.68
CA GLN A 87 10.26 19.71 2.19
C GLN A 87 9.38 18.59 2.71
N LYS A 88 8.09 18.90 2.86
CA LYS A 88 7.05 17.96 3.29
C LYS A 88 5.80 18.12 2.43
N GLY A 89 5.18 17.02 2.08
CA GLY A 89 3.91 16.98 1.37
C GLY A 89 3.10 15.78 1.82
N GLU A 90 1.78 15.89 1.76
CA GLU A 90 0.86 14.81 2.09
C GLU A 90 0.30 14.20 0.80
N THR A 91 0.39 12.88 0.68
CA THR A 91 -0.15 12.16 -0.48
C THR A 91 -1.68 12.15 -0.40
N SER A 92 -2.34 12.39 -1.53
CA SER A 92 -3.80 12.30 -1.64
C SER A 92 -4.28 10.85 -1.47
N THR A 93 -5.45 10.67 -0.85
CA THR A 93 -6.10 9.35 -0.71
C THR A 93 -7.18 9.12 -1.77
N GLU A 94 -7.35 10.02 -2.73
CA GLU A 94 -8.47 10.01 -3.69
C GLU A 94 -8.52 8.74 -4.56
N ASN A 95 -7.37 8.14 -4.85
CA ASN A 95 -7.23 6.94 -5.68
C ASN A 95 -7.04 5.66 -4.85
N ILE A 96 -7.36 5.71 -3.55
CA ILE A 96 -7.33 4.56 -2.64
C ILE A 96 -8.78 4.16 -2.37
N VAL A 97 -9.32 3.27 -3.20
CA VAL A 97 -10.76 3.03 -3.32
C VAL A 97 -11.13 1.56 -3.25
N CYS A 98 -12.33 1.29 -2.76
CA CYS A 98 -12.99 -0.01 -2.86
C CYS A 98 -14.16 0.12 -3.83
N THR A 99 -14.18 -0.68 -4.88
CA THR A 99 -15.15 -0.56 -5.98
C THR A 99 -15.80 -1.89 -6.31
N ASN A 100 -16.79 -1.87 -7.21
CA ASN A 100 -17.42 -3.09 -7.78
C ASN A 100 -17.96 -4.06 -6.73
N ILE A 101 -18.57 -3.53 -5.67
CA ILE A 101 -19.15 -4.33 -4.58
C ILE A 101 -20.42 -5.00 -5.08
N VAL A 102 -20.44 -6.34 -5.04
CA VAL A 102 -21.59 -7.16 -5.43
C VAL A 102 -21.81 -8.22 -4.36
N TRP A 103 -22.97 -8.16 -3.71
CA TRP A 103 -23.42 -9.15 -2.74
C TRP A 103 -24.23 -10.24 -3.43
N SER A 104 -24.01 -11.50 -3.05
CA SER A 104 -24.87 -12.63 -3.39
C SER A 104 -25.59 -13.13 -2.12
N GLU A 105 -25.97 -14.41 -2.08
CA GLU A 105 -26.62 -15.03 -0.92
C GLU A 105 -25.63 -15.22 0.24
N ASP A 106 -24.45 -15.78 -0.03
CA ASP A 106 -23.46 -16.20 0.97
C ASP A 106 -22.04 -15.63 0.74
N GLU A 107 -21.85 -14.84 -0.33
CA GLU A 107 -20.58 -14.20 -0.66
C GLU A 107 -20.73 -12.72 -1.04
N VAL A 108 -19.61 -12.02 -1.01
CA VAL A 108 -19.44 -10.68 -1.56
C VAL A 108 -18.17 -10.64 -2.40
N SER A 109 -18.27 -10.02 -3.57
CA SER A 109 -17.11 -9.70 -4.41
C SER A 109 -16.90 -8.19 -4.47
N PHE A 110 -15.65 -7.76 -4.48
CA PHE A 110 -15.28 -6.35 -4.63
C PHE A 110 -13.83 -6.22 -5.11
N GLU A 111 -13.43 -5.00 -5.41
CA GLU A 111 -12.07 -4.65 -5.81
C GLU A 111 -11.47 -3.64 -4.84
N MET A 112 -10.20 -3.85 -4.49
CA MET A 112 -9.38 -2.86 -3.79
C MET A 112 -8.38 -2.29 -4.77
N ARG A 113 -8.43 -0.97 -5.01
CA ARG A 113 -7.50 -0.26 -5.88
C ARG A 113 -6.77 0.81 -5.09
N ALA A 114 -5.48 0.93 -5.31
CA ALA A 114 -4.63 1.89 -4.63
C ALA A 114 -3.65 2.49 -5.61
N SER A 115 -3.56 3.82 -5.63
CA SER A 115 -2.53 4.58 -6.33
C SER A 115 -2.11 5.76 -5.47
N ALA A 116 -0.83 5.78 -5.08
CA ALA A 116 -0.27 6.82 -4.21
C ALA A 116 0.91 7.53 -4.88
N SER A 117 0.68 8.75 -5.39
CA SER A 117 1.72 9.57 -6.01
C SER A 117 2.54 10.37 -4.99
N ASN A 118 3.74 10.77 -5.39
CA ASN A 118 4.59 11.65 -4.58
C ASN A 118 4.13 13.12 -4.72
N PRO A 119 3.64 13.77 -3.64
CA PRO A 119 3.12 15.14 -3.70
C PRO A 119 4.22 16.19 -3.93
N LEU A 120 5.50 15.84 -3.76
CA LEU A 120 6.64 16.73 -3.95
C LEU A 120 7.33 16.55 -5.30
N ASN A 121 6.91 15.56 -6.09
CA ASN A 121 7.44 15.33 -7.44
C ASN A 121 6.34 14.76 -8.33
N ALA A 122 5.65 15.63 -9.07
CA ALA A 122 4.56 15.26 -9.98
C ALA A 122 5.02 14.37 -11.15
N ALA A 123 6.32 14.29 -11.43
CA ALA A 123 6.87 13.40 -12.46
C ALA A 123 7.21 12.01 -11.92
N ALA A 124 7.20 11.80 -10.59
CA ALA A 124 7.42 10.49 -10.00
C ALA A 124 6.18 9.62 -10.23
N PRO A 125 6.33 8.38 -10.71
CA PRO A 125 5.24 7.43 -10.77
C PRO A 125 4.63 7.15 -9.39
N ALA A 126 3.37 6.71 -9.38
CA ALA A 126 2.69 6.29 -8.17
C ALA A 126 3.14 4.89 -7.73
N ALA A 127 2.85 4.53 -6.48
CA ALA A 127 2.86 3.13 -6.06
C ALA A 127 1.45 2.58 -6.19
N ASP A 128 1.31 1.51 -6.96
CA ASP A 128 0.04 0.96 -7.40
C ASP A 128 -0.17 -0.49 -6.92
N TYR A 129 -1.42 -0.81 -6.58
CA TYR A 129 -1.90 -2.20 -6.53
C TYR A 129 -3.37 -2.30 -6.93
N PHE A 130 -3.75 -3.50 -7.35
CA PHE A 130 -5.13 -3.88 -7.63
C PHE A 130 -5.41 -5.29 -7.12
N LEU A 131 -6.44 -5.44 -6.28
CA LEU A 131 -6.92 -6.73 -5.79
C LEU A 131 -8.37 -6.97 -6.21
N THR A 132 -8.65 -8.16 -6.70
CA THR A 132 -10.01 -8.70 -6.83
C THR A 132 -10.25 -9.70 -5.71
N ILE A 133 -11.31 -9.48 -4.93
CA ILE A 133 -11.57 -10.22 -3.70
C ILE A 133 -12.97 -10.84 -3.76
N ARG A 134 -13.08 -12.10 -3.32
CA ARG A 134 -14.36 -12.76 -3.03
C ARG A 134 -14.30 -13.37 -1.64
N ALA A 135 -15.18 -12.95 -0.75
CA ALA A 135 -15.25 -13.43 0.62
C ALA A 135 -16.62 -14.04 0.89
N ASN A 136 -16.69 -15.09 1.70
CA ASN A 136 -17.94 -15.73 2.08
C ASN A 136 -18.14 -15.79 3.61
N GLU A 137 -19.35 -16.15 4.02
CA GLU A 137 -19.78 -16.24 5.43
C GLU A 137 -19.04 -17.31 6.27
N SER A 138 -18.26 -18.19 5.63
CA SER A 138 -17.34 -19.08 6.35
C SER A 138 -16.05 -18.39 6.80
N GLY A 139 -15.80 -17.17 6.29
CA GLY A 139 -14.57 -16.43 6.47
C GLY A 139 -13.51 -16.74 5.43
N THR A 140 -13.79 -17.60 4.45
CA THR A 140 -12.85 -17.89 3.34
C THR A 140 -12.81 -16.71 2.38
N VAL A 141 -11.61 -16.34 1.93
CA VAL A 141 -11.36 -15.24 1.01
C VAL A 141 -10.49 -15.73 -0.15
N ASN A 142 -11.01 -15.59 -1.36
CA ASN A 142 -10.26 -15.78 -2.61
C ASN A 142 -9.75 -14.42 -3.08
N ILE A 143 -8.45 -14.33 -3.35
CA ILE A 143 -7.79 -13.07 -3.67
C ILE A 143 -6.89 -13.27 -4.88
N GLU A 144 -7.07 -12.41 -5.87
CA GLU A 144 -6.16 -12.22 -7.00
C GLU A 144 -5.65 -10.80 -6.96
N GLY A 145 -4.33 -10.62 -6.96
CA GLY A 145 -3.71 -9.31 -6.81
C GLY A 145 -2.61 -9.07 -7.82
N VAL A 146 -2.44 -7.81 -8.18
CA VAL A 146 -1.28 -7.28 -8.92
C VAL A 146 -0.77 -6.01 -8.25
N HIS A 147 0.54 -5.77 -8.33
CA HIS A 147 1.19 -4.58 -7.76
C HIS A 147 2.55 -4.31 -8.42
N ASP A 148 3.09 -3.10 -8.22
CA ASP A 148 4.44 -2.73 -8.66
C ASP A 148 5.55 -3.44 -7.87
N GLY A 149 6.76 -3.52 -8.40
CA GLY A 149 7.89 -4.17 -7.72
C GLY A 149 8.49 -3.39 -6.56
N PHE A 150 8.13 -2.12 -6.38
CA PHE A 150 8.72 -1.27 -5.33
C PHE A 150 7.64 -0.42 -4.62
N PRO A 151 7.75 -0.14 -3.31
CA PRO A 151 8.72 -0.64 -2.35
C PRO A 151 8.29 -2.02 -1.79
N CYS A 152 7.84 -2.12 -0.54
CA CYS A 152 7.29 -3.35 0.02
C CYS A 152 5.76 -3.29 0.07
N TYR A 153 5.13 -4.42 -0.25
CA TYR A 153 3.67 -4.59 -0.20
C TYR A 153 3.32 -5.68 0.81
N GLU A 154 2.27 -5.47 1.59
CA GLU A 154 1.79 -6.47 2.54
C GLU A 154 0.26 -6.45 2.64
N PHE A 155 -0.32 -7.64 2.63
CA PHE A 155 -1.76 -7.83 2.73
C PHE A 155 -2.08 -8.83 3.82
N TYR A 156 -3.06 -8.49 4.66
CA TYR A 156 -3.48 -9.30 5.79
C TYR A 156 -4.99 -9.44 5.85
N LYS A 157 -5.44 -10.57 6.39
CA LYS A 157 -6.82 -10.86 6.73
C LYS A 157 -6.98 -10.88 8.25
N GLN A 158 -8.13 -10.47 8.75
CA GLN A 158 -8.52 -10.65 10.14
C GLN A 158 -10.01 -10.99 10.20
N VAL A 159 -10.38 -12.04 10.94
CA VAL A 159 -11.76 -12.50 11.10
C VAL A 159 -12.22 -12.24 12.53
N ASP A 160 -13.41 -11.65 12.70
CA ASP A 160 -14.07 -11.45 13.99
C ASP A 160 -13.14 -10.90 15.11
N PHE A 161 -12.31 -9.90 14.76
CA PHE A 161 -11.30 -9.29 15.65
C PHE A 161 -10.24 -10.25 16.21
N GLY A 162 -10.07 -11.41 15.59
CA GLY A 162 -9.05 -12.39 15.92
C GLY A 162 -7.62 -11.95 15.53
N SER A 163 -6.72 -12.93 15.40
CA SER A 163 -5.36 -12.66 14.94
C SER A 163 -5.31 -12.33 13.45
N PHE A 164 -4.32 -11.54 13.05
CA PHE A 164 -4.06 -11.30 11.63
C PHE A 164 -3.43 -12.54 10.98
N GLU A 165 -3.87 -12.83 9.78
CA GLU A 165 -3.35 -13.86 8.89
C GLU A 165 -2.71 -13.20 7.68
N LEU A 166 -1.50 -13.64 7.30
CA LEU A 166 -0.80 -13.11 6.13
C LEU A 166 -1.44 -13.66 4.86
N ILE A 167 -1.91 -12.75 3.99
CA ILE A 167 -2.38 -13.10 2.64
C ILE A 167 -1.19 -13.21 1.70
N TYR A 168 -0.39 -12.13 1.64
CA TYR A 168 0.72 -11.99 0.71
C TYR A 168 1.67 -10.90 1.20
N LYS A 169 2.95 -11.01 0.86
CA LYS A 169 3.92 -9.92 1.00
C LYS A 169 4.92 -9.92 -0.15
N HIS A 170 5.31 -8.73 -0.57
CA HIS A 170 6.41 -8.47 -1.50
C HIS A 170 7.49 -7.66 -0.81
N ASP A 171 8.74 -8.08 -0.98
CA ASP A 171 9.92 -7.40 -0.44
C ASP A 171 10.90 -7.14 -1.58
N PHE A 172 10.93 -5.90 -2.09
CA PHE A 172 11.80 -5.50 -3.21
C PHE A 172 13.28 -5.86 -2.99
N ARG A 173 13.73 -5.94 -1.73
CA ARG A 173 15.11 -6.30 -1.37
C ARG A 173 15.46 -7.75 -1.69
N LYS A 174 14.45 -8.59 -1.96
CA LYS A 174 14.62 -10.01 -2.33
C LYS A 174 14.51 -10.24 -3.83
N THR A 175 13.91 -9.31 -4.54
CA THR A 175 13.70 -9.34 -5.99
C THR A 175 14.62 -8.37 -6.73
N ASP A 176 15.40 -7.59 -5.98
CA ASP A 176 16.33 -6.57 -6.49
C ASP A 176 15.63 -5.47 -7.32
N ASP A 177 14.33 -5.24 -7.07
CA ASP A 177 13.60 -4.14 -7.68
C ASP A 177 14.11 -2.80 -7.13
N THR A 178 14.00 -1.76 -7.95
CA THR A 178 14.46 -0.42 -7.61
C THR A 178 13.30 0.57 -7.69
N PRO A 179 13.44 1.84 -7.31
CA PRO A 179 12.39 2.84 -7.54
C PRO A 179 11.91 2.94 -8.99
N ALA A 180 12.68 2.44 -9.97
CA ALA A 180 12.25 2.36 -11.36
C ALA A 180 11.06 1.41 -11.59
N ALA A 181 10.85 0.43 -10.69
CA ALA A 181 9.73 -0.51 -10.72
C ALA A 181 8.37 0.12 -10.38
N LEU A 182 8.34 1.39 -9.94
CA LEU A 182 7.11 2.17 -9.85
C LEU A 182 6.62 2.63 -11.23
N ALA A 183 7.46 2.58 -12.26
CA ALA A 183 7.12 3.03 -13.59
C ALA A 183 6.65 1.85 -14.46
N GLY A 184 5.57 2.07 -15.21
CA GLY A 184 5.07 1.08 -16.18
C GLY A 184 3.83 0.36 -15.67
N GLU A 185 3.76 -0.94 -15.95
CA GLU A 185 2.65 -1.80 -15.55
C GLU A 185 3.00 -2.53 -14.24
N MET A 186 1.98 -2.84 -13.42
CA MET A 186 2.14 -3.67 -12.23
C MET A 186 2.64 -5.08 -12.62
N GLU A 187 3.92 -5.36 -12.35
CA GLU A 187 4.60 -6.55 -12.87
C GLU A 187 4.50 -7.81 -11.98
N TYR A 188 4.13 -7.66 -10.71
CA TYR A 188 3.96 -8.79 -9.80
C TYR A 188 2.49 -9.16 -9.68
N SER A 189 2.22 -10.46 -9.62
CA SER A 189 0.87 -10.99 -9.43
C SER A 189 0.86 -12.14 -8.43
N PHE A 190 -0.26 -12.29 -7.72
CA PHE A 190 -0.47 -13.40 -6.81
C PHE A 190 -1.93 -13.85 -6.81
N LYS A 191 -2.14 -15.12 -6.47
CA LYS A 191 -3.45 -15.70 -6.25
C LYS A 191 -3.41 -16.57 -5.00
N THR A 192 -4.36 -16.38 -4.10
CA THR A 192 -4.42 -17.15 -2.86
C THR A 192 -5.86 -17.36 -2.37
N ILE A 193 -6.02 -18.35 -1.51
CA ILE A 193 -7.28 -18.68 -0.82
C ILE A 193 -6.92 -18.83 0.66
N ILE A 194 -7.59 -18.10 1.53
CA ILE A 194 -7.30 -18.07 2.97
C ILE A 194 -8.56 -17.97 3.82
#